data_AF-A0A3A9XUV3-F1
#
_entry.id   AF-A0A3A9XUV3-F1
#
_cell.length_a   1.000
_cell.length_b   1.000
_cell.length_c   1.000
_cell.angle_alpha   90.00
_cell.angle_beta   90.00
_cell.angle_gamma   90.00
#
_symmetry.space_group_name_H-M   'P 1'
#
loop_
_entity.id
_entity.type
_entity.pdbx_description
1 polymer ?
#
loop_
_entity_poly.entity_id
_entity_poly.type
_entity_poly.pdbx_seq_one_letter_code
_entity_poly.pdbx_strand_id
1 'polypeptide(L)'
;MSAVPTAPAPGPGPATERPVDAGPRFGYGTNGFANHRLDDALAVLADLGYQGVALTLDHDHLDPFAPGLPHRVAALRRRLDALGLGVMIETGARYLLDPWHKHAPTLLHDDPTRRVEFLRRAVRIGADLGAEAVSFWAGVRPEAVAPRAAWDRLVAGCATVVDAADRAGVLLGFEPEPGMLVEDIAGWRRLRAALDAAPCFGITLDIGHCRCLEPQPVDRCVRDVAEHLVNVQIDDMRRGVHEHLEFGEGEIDFPPVLRALTDAGYRGLVAVELPRHSHAAPAVAARSLEFLRAAAARARTLPAEADPPGPSPAVPTPAGPVAAVPSSAPTDVSSTGTAPVRM
;
A
#
# COMPACT_ATOMS: atom_id res chain seq x y z
N MET A 1 4.03 51.71 7.53
CA MET A 1 4.79 50.49 7.20
C MET A 1 3.85 49.59 6.42
N SER A 2 3.99 49.55 5.10
CA SER A 2 3.13 48.73 4.22
C SER A 2 3.58 47.27 4.26
N ALA A 3 2.63 46.37 4.47
CA ALA A 3 2.82 44.93 4.36
C ALA A 3 3.06 44.55 2.89
N VAL A 4 4.14 43.83 2.64
CA VAL A 4 4.45 43.24 1.33
C VAL A 4 3.67 41.92 1.21
N PRO A 5 2.92 41.69 0.11
CA PRO A 5 2.23 40.42 -0.07
C PRO A 5 3.24 39.33 -0.46
N THR A 6 3.21 38.22 0.27
CA THR A 6 3.93 36.99 -0.03
C THR A 6 3.39 36.38 -1.33
N ALA A 7 4.29 36.16 -2.30
CA ALA A 7 3.96 35.48 -3.56
C ALA A 7 3.57 34.01 -3.30
N PRO A 8 2.64 33.44 -4.08
CA PRO A 8 2.28 32.04 -3.98
C PRO A 8 3.47 31.14 -4.35
N ALA A 9 3.59 30.01 -3.66
CA ALA A 9 4.60 28.99 -3.96
C ALA A 9 4.43 28.46 -5.40
N PRO A 10 5.52 28.17 -6.12
CA PRO A 10 5.44 27.59 -7.45
C PRO A 10 4.80 26.20 -7.36
N GLY A 11 3.76 25.97 -8.16
CA GLY A 11 3.16 24.65 -8.32
C GLY A 11 4.16 23.64 -8.91
N PRO A 12 3.84 22.33 -8.88
CA PRO A 12 4.70 21.30 -9.42
C PRO A 12 5.05 21.65 -10.88
N GLY A 13 6.35 21.69 -11.18
CA GLY A 13 6.84 21.93 -12.54
C GLY A 13 6.26 20.90 -13.52
N PRO A 14 6.19 21.24 -14.82
CA PRO A 14 5.55 20.38 -15.81
C PRO A 14 6.28 19.04 -15.84
N ALA A 15 5.59 17.97 -15.43
CA ALA A 15 6.02 16.61 -15.70
C ALA A 15 6.17 16.50 -17.22
N THR A 16 7.39 16.23 -17.70
CA THR A 16 7.63 15.94 -19.12
C THR A 16 6.65 14.84 -19.55
N GLU A 17 5.71 15.16 -20.42
CA GLU A 17 4.67 14.24 -20.87
C GLU A 17 5.32 12.99 -21.49
N ARG A 18 5.35 11.90 -20.71
CA ARG A 18 5.84 10.61 -21.21
C ARG A 18 4.80 10.06 -22.21
N PRO A 19 5.25 9.41 -23.30
CA PRO A 19 4.35 8.66 -24.17
C PRO A 19 3.49 7.70 -23.34
N VAL A 20 2.21 7.58 -23.72
CA VAL A 20 1.22 6.73 -23.04
C VAL A 20 1.69 5.26 -23.00
N ASP A 21 2.56 4.85 -23.95
CA ASP A 21 3.06 3.48 -24.11
C ASP A 21 4.48 3.24 -23.54
N ALA A 22 5.02 4.16 -22.74
CA ALA A 22 6.41 4.07 -22.27
C ALA A 22 6.67 2.99 -21.19
N GLY A 23 5.65 2.20 -20.80
CA GLY A 23 5.72 1.17 -19.76
C GLY A 23 5.95 1.69 -18.32
N PRO A 24 5.87 0.80 -17.31
CA PRO A 24 6.06 1.15 -15.91
C PRO A 24 7.45 1.76 -15.63
N ARG A 25 7.54 2.63 -14.61
CA ARG A 25 8.83 3.14 -14.11
C ARG A 25 9.30 2.25 -12.98
N PHE A 26 10.41 1.55 -13.19
CA PHE A 26 10.95 0.69 -12.15
C PHE A 26 11.81 1.49 -11.17
N GLY A 27 11.57 1.27 -9.89
CA GLY A 27 12.40 1.74 -8.79
C GLY A 27 12.90 0.60 -7.91
N TYR A 28 13.66 0.93 -6.89
CA TYR A 28 14.14 -0.03 -5.90
C TYR A 28 14.04 0.57 -4.49
N GLY A 29 13.60 -0.24 -3.52
CA GLY A 29 13.51 0.13 -2.12
C GLY A 29 14.88 0.21 -1.47
N THR A 30 15.21 1.34 -0.84
CA THR A 30 16.51 1.49 -0.18
C THR A 30 16.64 0.59 1.06
N ASN A 31 15.55 0.02 1.57
CA ASN A 31 15.56 -1.06 2.56
C ASN A 31 16.36 -2.30 2.11
N GLY A 32 16.48 -2.54 0.80
CA GLY A 32 17.32 -3.59 0.19
C GLY A 32 18.78 -3.16 0.00
N PHE A 33 19.14 -1.93 0.38
CA PHE A 33 20.50 -1.36 0.35
C PHE A 33 20.94 -0.87 1.73
N ALA A 34 20.41 -1.43 2.82
CA ALA A 34 20.65 -0.95 4.19
C ALA A 34 22.12 -1.00 4.66
N ASN A 35 22.99 -1.72 3.94
CA ASN A 35 24.43 -1.80 4.21
C ASN A 35 25.27 -0.82 3.38
N HIS A 36 24.64 0.00 2.53
CA HIS A 36 25.30 1.02 1.71
C HIS A 36 24.96 2.41 2.22
N ARG A 37 25.93 3.32 2.16
CA ARG A 37 25.64 4.75 2.26
C ARG A 37 24.63 5.12 1.18
N LEU A 38 23.72 6.04 1.49
CA LEU A 38 22.67 6.43 0.55
C LEU A 38 23.22 6.86 -0.81
N ASP A 39 24.30 7.66 -0.85
CA ASP A 39 24.84 8.16 -2.12
C ASP A 39 25.38 7.05 -3.02
N ASP A 40 26.00 6.01 -2.43
CA ASP A 40 26.50 4.84 -3.16
C ASP A 40 25.33 4.00 -3.69
N ALA A 41 24.29 3.79 -2.87
CA ALA A 41 23.08 3.08 -3.29
C ALA A 41 22.38 3.78 -4.46
N LEU A 42 22.22 5.12 -4.40
CA LEU A 42 21.62 5.90 -5.48
C LEU A 42 22.43 5.82 -6.77
N ALA A 43 23.76 5.90 -6.68
CA ALA A 43 24.64 5.77 -7.84
C ALA A 43 24.51 4.39 -8.51
N VAL A 44 24.56 3.32 -7.72
CA VAL A 44 24.38 1.94 -8.23
C VAL A 44 23.03 1.79 -8.94
N LEU A 45 21.94 2.26 -8.32
CA LEU A 45 20.60 2.14 -8.90
C LEU A 45 20.44 2.94 -10.19
N ALA A 46 21.00 4.16 -10.25
CA ALA A 46 21.01 4.96 -11.46
C ALA A 46 21.84 4.30 -12.58
N ASP A 47 23.03 3.78 -12.27
CA ASP A 47 23.91 3.12 -13.23
C ASP A 47 23.30 1.83 -13.81
N LEU A 48 22.52 1.08 -13.02
CA LEU A 48 21.75 -0.07 -13.49
C LEU A 48 20.58 0.35 -14.42
N GLY A 49 20.14 1.60 -14.32
CA GLY A 49 19.06 2.18 -15.10
C GLY A 49 17.68 2.08 -14.45
N TYR A 50 17.62 2.09 -13.11
CA TYR A 50 16.39 2.37 -12.38
C TYR A 50 15.98 3.84 -12.57
N GLN A 51 14.68 4.11 -12.48
CA GLN A 51 14.10 5.44 -12.73
C GLN A 51 13.65 6.15 -11.44
N GLY A 52 13.88 5.52 -10.29
CA GLY A 52 13.61 6.10 -8.99
C GLY A 52 13.90 5.14 -7.85
N VAL A 53 13.64 5.62 -6.64
CA VAL A 53 13.85 4.85 -5.40
C VAL A 53 12.65 4.97 -4.48
N ALA A 54 12.33 3.90 -3.78
CA ALA A 54 11.50 3.99 -2.58
C ALA A 54 12.46 4.19 -1.39
N LEU A 55 12.62 5.45 -0.98
CA LEU A 55 13.53 5.86 0.07
C LEU A 55 12.94 5.52 1.43
N THR A 56 13.50 4.51 2.08
CA THR A 56 13.21 4.22 3.48
C THR A 56 13.90 5.24 4.37
N LEU A 57 13.11 6.01 5.12
CA LEU A 57 13.64 6.94 6.13
C LEU A 57 14.16 6.12 7.32
N ASP A 58 15.49 5.96 7.39
CA ASP A 58 16.19 5.17 8.41
C ASP A 58 17.51 5.86 8.82
N HIS A 59 18.16 5.35 9.88
CA HIS A 59 19.35 5.91 10.50
C HIS A 59 20.48 6.22 9.51
N ASP A 60 20.83 5.24 8.66
CA ASP A 60 21.98 5.34 7.77
C ASP A 60 21.70 6.20 6.53
N HIS A 61 20.48 6.15 6.00
CA HIS A 61 20.12 6.86 4.78
C HIS A 61 19.70 8.31 5.07
N LEU A 62 18.50 8.49 5.62
CA LEU A 62 17.95 9.80 5.94
C LEU A 62 17.14 9.72 7.23
N ASP A 63 17.84 9.89 8.35
CA ASP A 63 17.21 9.96 9.66
C ASP A 63 16.41 11.28 9.80
N PRO A 64 15.07 11.20 9.93
CA PRO A 64 14.21 12.37 10.07
C PRO A 64 14.35 13.09 11.42
N PHE A 65 15.04 12.52 12.40
CA PHE A 65 15.30 13.13 13.71
C PHE A 65 16.73 13.65 13.86
N ALA A 66 17.62 13.34 12.92
CA ALA A 66 19.00 13.80 12.97
C ALA A 66 19.13 15.33 12.80
N PRO A 67 20.15 15.95 13.42
CA PRO A 67 20.44 17.37 13.23
C PRO A 67 20.78 17.68 11.76
N GLY A 68 20.53 18.92 11.35
CA GLY A 68 20.85 19.38 9.99
C GLY A 68 19.96 18.79 8.89
N LEU A 69 18.82 18.17 9.24
CA LEU A 69 17.88 17.57 8.29
C LEU A 69 17.55 18.47 7.07
N PRO A 70 17.22 19.77 7.20
CA PRO A 70 16.91 20.60 6.03
C PRO A 70 18.03 20.65 4.99
N HIS A 71 19.30 20.73 5.44
CA HIS A 71 20.45 20.69 4.54
C HIS A 71 20.60 19.32 3.87
N ARG A 72 20.41 18.23 4.64
CA ARG A 72 20.49 16.86 4.12
C ARG A 72 19.43 16.58 3.07
N VAL A 73 18.19 17.02 3.31
CA VAL A 73 17.08 16.90 2.35
C VAL A 73 17.35 17.70 1.08
N ALA A 74 17.82 18.95 1.20
CA ALA A 74 18.18 19.76 0.03
C ALA A 74 19.35 19.17 -0.78
N ALA A 75 20.34 18.58 -0.10
CA ALA A 75 21.44 17.88 -0.77
C ALA A 75 20.96 16.62 -1.48
N LEU A 76 20.10 15.83 -0.83
CA LEU A 76 19.49 14.65 -1.42
C LEU A 76 18.63 15.00 -2.64
N ARG A 77 17.83 16.07 -2.56
CA ARG A 77 17.03 16.54 -3.70
C ARG A 77 17.91 16.80 -4.93
N ARG A 78 18.99 17.58 -4.76
CA ARG A 78 19.95 17.85 -5.85
C ARG A 78 20.58 16.58 -6.39
N ARG A 79 20.85 15.60 -5.52
CA ARG A 79 21.45 14.33 -5.93
C ARG A 79 20.47 13.48 -6.75
N LEU A 80 19.22 13.37 -6.30
CA LEU A 80 18.15 12.69 -7.05
C LEU A 80 17.93 13.34 -8.42
N ASP A 81 17.87 14.69 -8.48
CA ASP A 81 17.75 15.44 -9.73
C ASP A 81 18.94 15.18 -10.67
N ALA A 82 20.17 15.19 -10.14
CA ALA A 82 21.38 14.95 -10.92
C ALA A 82 21.46 13.51 -11.47
N LEU A 83 20.87 12.54 -10.77
CA LEU A 83 20.80 11.14 -11.20
C LEU A 83 19.54 10.84 -12.03
N GLY A 84 18.60 11.79 -12.15
CA GLY A 84 17.32 11.56 -12.83
C GLY A 84 16.41 10.55 -12.12
N LEU A 85 16.55 10.40 -10.80
CA LEU A 85 15.77 9.45 -10.00
C LEU A 85 14.53 10.11 -9.41
N GLY A 86 13.35 9.54 -9.69
CA GLY A 86 12.15 9.82 -8.91
C GLY A 86 12.25 9.28 -7.48
N VAL A 87 11.37 9.71 -6.59
CA VAL A 87 11.40 9.26 -5.19
C VAL A 87 10.00 9.02 -4.63
N MET A 88 9.87 7.92 -3.91
CA MET A 88 8.77 7.58 -3.02
C MET A 88 9.33 7.52 -1.59
N ILE A 89 8.56 7.90 -0.58
CA ILE A 89 9.00 7.80 0.82
C ILE A 89 8.39 6.58 1.49
N GLU A 90 9.21 5.77 2.15
CA GLU A 90 8.77 4.66 3.00
C GLU A 90 9.08 4.92 4.46
N THR A 91 8.20 4.40 5.34
CA THR A 91 8.27 4.60 6.79
C THR A 91 8.38 3.29 7.57
N GLY A 92 8.96 2.26 6.93
CA GLY A 92 9.14 0.90 7.44
C GLY A 92 10.47 0.63 8.17
N ALA A 93 11.22 1.66 8.57
CA ALA A 93 12.48 1.48 9.31
C ALA A 93 12.28 0.73 10.64
N ARG A 94 13.12 -0.29 10.89
CA ARG A 94 12.91 -1.27 11.97
C ARG A 94 13.06 -0.70 13.37
N TYR A 95 14.12 0.05 13.64
CA TYR A 95 14.44 0.47 15.01
C TYR A 95 14.58 1.99 15.15
N LEU A 96 14.02 2.74 14.20
CA LEU A 96 14.17 4.21 14.14
C LEU A 96 13.57 4.93 15.35
N LEU A 97 12.41 4.44 15.83
CA LEU A 97 11.70 5.08 16.93
C LEU A 97 11.95 4.40 18.27
N ASP A 98 12.34 3.13 18.28
CA ASP A 98 12.66 2.36 19.48
C ASP A 98 13.79 1.36 19.15
N PRO A 99 14.90 1.37 19.91
CA PRO A 99 16.05 0.50 19.66
C PRO A 99 15.84 -0.97 20.06
N TRP A 100 14.78 -1.28 20.82
CA TRP A 100 14.45 -2.62 21.34
C TRP A 100 13.29 -3.26 20.59
N HIS A 101 12.31 -2.47 20.20
CA HIS A 101 11.05 -2.96 19.65
C HIS A 101 10.89 -2.56 18.19
N LYS A 102 10.91 -3.56 17.30
CA LYS A 102 10.75 -3.35 15.86
C LYS A 102 9.46 -2.57 15.56
N HIS A 103 9.63 -1.47 14.83
CA HIS A 103 8.65 -0.49 14.38
C HIS A 103 7.84 0.23 15.46
N ALA A 104 8.10 -0.01 16.75
CA ALA A 104 7.36 0.62 17.82
C ALA A 104 7.88 2.04 18.11
N PRO A 105 7.02 2.95 18.60
CA PRO A 105 5.57 2.81 18.66
C PRO A 105 4.94 2.87 17.25
N THR A 106 3.81 2.17 17.10
CA THR A 106 2.91 2.28 15.94
C THR A 106 1.71 3.17 16.27
N LEU A 107 0.81 3.40 15.31
CA LEU A 107 -0.43 4.15 15.56
C LEU A 107 -1.38 3.42 16.54
N LEU A 108 -1.12 2.15 16.84
CA LEU A 108 -1.97 1.32 17.69
C LEU A 108 -1.58 1.35 19.18
N HIS A 109 -0.39 1.90 19.49
CA HIS A 109 0.13 1.98 20.85
C HIS A 109 -0.60 3.03 21.67
N ASP A 110 -0.52 2.94 23.00
CA ASP A 110 -1.16 3.88 23.93
C ASP A 110 -0.66 5.31 23.74
N ASP A 111 0.65 5.47 23.49
CA ASP A 111 1.27 6.73 23.10
C ASP A 111 1.80 6.65 21.65
N PRO A 112 1.01 7.08 20.65
CA PRO A 112 1.45 7.12 19.26
C PRO A 112 2.21 8.41 18.90
N THR A 113 2.50 9.30 19.86
CA THR A 113 3.03 10.66 19.60
C THR A 113 4.28 10.64 18.72
N ARG A 114 5.23 9.75 19.03
CA ARG A 114 6.48 9.64 18.26
C ARG A 114 6.27 9.11 16.84
N ARG A 115 5.30 8.20 16.65
CA ARG A 115 4.92 7.69 15.32
C ARG A 115 4.25 8.78 14.49
N VAL A 116 3.31 9.53 15.06
CA VAL A 116 2.64 10.64 14.38
C VAL A 116 3.65 11.72 13.99
N GLU A 117 4.58 12.08 14.87
CA GLU A 117 5.65 13.04 14.53
C GLU A 117 6.55 12.52 13.41
N PHE A 118 6.91 11.23 13.42
CA PHE A 118 7.66 10.62 12.33
C PHE A 118 6.91 10.72 11.00
N LEU A 119 5.63 10.35 10.95
CA LEU A 119 4.82 10.42 9.72
C LEU A 119 4.65 11.87 9.24
N ARG A 120 4.49 12.84 10.14
CA ARG A 120 4.46 14.27 9.78
C ARG A 120 5.80 14.79 9.28
N ARG A 121 6.92 14.24 9.75
CA ARG A 121 8.26 14.51 9.19
C ARG A 121 8.40 13.89 7.80
N ALA A 122 7.94 12.65 7.63
CA ALA A 122 7.96 11.97 6.34
C ALA A 122 7.15 12.76 5.28
N VAL A 123 5.98 13.30 5.64
CA VAL A 123 5.20 14.21 4.77
C VAL A 123 6.01 15.45 4.37
N ARG A 124 6.64 16.14 5.33
CA ARG A 124 7.46 17.33 5.04
C ARG A 124 8.66 17.00 4.15
N ILE A 125 9.36 15.91 4.46
CA ILE A 125 10.49 15.41 3.65
C ILE A 125 10.01 15.05 2.24
N GLY A 126 8.85 14.37 2.12
CA GLY A 126 8.23 14.05 0.84
C GLY A 126 7.94 15.31 0.02
N ALA A 127 7.36 16.34 0.63
CA ALA A 127 7.13 17.63 -0.03
C ALA A 127 8.44 18.28 -0.50
N ASP A 128 9.45 18.37 0.36
CA ASP A 128 10.75 18.99 0.06
C ASP A 128 11.54 18.22 -1.02
N LEU A 129 11.40 16.89 -1.06
CA LEU A 129 12.01 16.04 -2.09
C LEU A 129 11.17 15.99 -3.37
N GLY A 130 9.92 16.43 -3.37
CA GLY A 130 8.98 16.25 -4.48
C GLY A 130 8.65 14.77 -4.72
N ALA A 131 8.45 14.02 -3.63
CA ALA A 131 8.11 12.61 -3.67
C ALA A 131 6.72 12.37 -4.26
N GLU A 132 6.56 11.25 -4.97
CA GLU A 132 5.30 10.86 -5.60
C GLU A 132 4.21 10.55 -4.57
N ALA A 133 4.59 9.95 -3.44
CA ALA A 133 3.76 9.79 -2.26
C ALA A 133 4.62 9.48 -1.00
N VAL A 134 3.95 9.37 0.15
CA VAL A 134 4.52 8.85 1.40
C VAL A 134 3.75 7.61 1.82
N SER A 135 4.44 6.49 1.99
CA SER A 135 3.84 5.22 2.36
C SER A 135 4.00 4.90 3.84
N PHE A 136 2.92 4.38 4.42
CA PHE A 136 2.89 3.90 5.80
C PHE A 136 1.79 2.86 5.99
N TRP A 137 1.84 2.18 7.13
CA TRP A 137 0.98 1.05 7.49
C TRP A 137 0.44 1.20 8.92
N ALA A 138 -0.49 0.31 9.33
CA ALA A 138 -1.14 0.34 10.66
C ALA A 138 -0.22 -0.10 11.82
N GLY A 139 0.32 -1.31 11.69
CA GLY A 139 1.09 -2.02 12.70
C GLY A 139 0.39 -3.29 13.16
N VAL A 140 1.15 -4.18 13.81
CA VAL A 140 0.58 -5.32 14.51
C VAL A 140 -0.16 -4.82 15.74
N ARG A 141 -1.41 -5.26 15.92
CA ARG A 141 -2.20 -4.93 17.12
C ARG A 141 -1.52 -5.54 18.35
N PRO A 142 -1.13 -4.75 19.37
CA PRO A 142 -0.64 -5.31 20.63
C PRO A 142 -1.74 -6.16 21.28
N GLU A 143 -1.38 -7.33 21.81
CA GLU A 143 -2.35 -8.30 22.36
C GLU A 143 -3.25 -7.70 23.45
N ALA A 144 -2.68 -6.84 24.30
CA ALA A 144 -3.38 -6.15 25.37
C ALA A 144 -4.38 -5.08 24.90
N VAL A 145 -4.34 -4.66 23.63
CA VAL A 145 -5.22 -3.61 23.09
C VAL A 145 -6.45 -4.24 22.45
N ALA A 146 -7.63 -3.88 22.95
CA ALA A 146 -8.90 -4.34 22.39
C ALA A 146 -9.05 -3.94 20.90
N PRO A 147 -9.62 -4.80 20.03
CA PRO A 147 -9.71 -4.53 18.59
C PRO A 147 -10.33 -3.18 18.23
N ARG A 148 -11.43 -2.80 18.92
CA ARG A 148 -12.08 -1.50 18.72
C ARG A 148 -11.18 -0.33 19.08
N ALA A 149 -10.47 -0.41 20.21
CA ALA A 149 -9.54 0.64 20.62
C ALA A 149 -8.37 0.78 19.64
N ALA A 150 -7.85 -0.33 19.12
CA ALA A 150 -6.81 -0.31 18.09
C ALA A 150 -7.31 0.36 16.80
N TRP A 151 -8.54 0.06 16.38
CA TRP A 151 -9.17 0.70 15.22
C TRP A 151 -9.38 2.20 15.42
N ASP A 152 -9.95 2.60 16.56
CA ASP A 152 -10.19 4.01 16.87
C ASP A 152 -8.89 4.83 16.90
N ARG A 153 -7.81 4.24 17.45
CA ARG A 153 -6.45 4.84 17.43
C ARG A 153 -5.88 4.95 16.02
N LEU A 154 -6.03 3.92 15.20
CA LEU A 154 -5.59 3.94 13.81
C LEU A 154 -6.28 5.07 13.04
N VAL A 155 -7.61 5.18 13.13
CA VAL A 155 -8.37 6.23 12.45
C VAL A 155 -7.94 7.62 12.92
N ALA A 156 -7.84 7.86 14.23
CA ALA A 156 -7.41 9.15 14.78
C ALA A 156 -5.98 9.54 14.37
N GLY A 157 -5.05 8.56 14.38
CA GLY A 157 -3.68 8.75 13.94
C GLY A 157 -3.59 9.07 12.45
N CYS A 158 -4.29 8.29 11.61
CA CYS A 158 -4.36 8.53 10.17
C CYS A 158 -4.97 9.90 9.84
N ALA A 159 -6.06 10.31 10.51
CA ALA A 159 -6.66 11.63 10.31
C ALA A 159 -5.66 12.77 10.55
N THR A 160 -4.83 12.66 11.60
CA THR A 160 -3.78 13.65 11.88
C THR A 160 -2.71 13.72 10.77
N VAL A 161 -2.38 12.58 10.16
CA VAL A 161 -1.39 12.51 9.06
C VAL A 161 -1.99 12.98 7.75
N VAL A 162 -3.25 12.62 7.45
CA VAL A 162 -4.04 13.10 6.32
C VAL A 162 -4.10 14.62 6.32
N ASP A 163 -4.44 15.23 7.46
CA ASP A 163 -4.46 16.68 7.63
C ASP A 163 -3.10 17.33 7.32
N ALA A 164 -2.00 16.69 7.71
CA ALA A 164 -0.66 17.19 7.43
C ALA A 164 -0.30 17.05 5.94
N ALA A 165 -0.69 15.95 5.31
CA ALA A 165 -0.43 15.67 3.90
C ALA A 165 -1.23 16.58 2.98
N ASP A 166 -2.52 16.80 3.28
CA ASP A 166 -3.39 17.70 2.53
C ASP A 166 -2.84 19.14 2.53
N ARG A 167 -2.46 19.66 3.70
CA ARG A 167 -1.80 20.98 3.80
C ARG A 167 -0.48 21.08 3.05
N ALA A 168 0.24 19.97 2.88
CA ALA A 168 1.52 19.92 2.20
C ALA A 168 1.38 19.59 0.69
N GLY A 169 0.17 19.26 0.21
CA GLY A 169 -0.05 18.79 -1.16
C GLY A 169 0.62 17.44 -1.46
N VAL A 170 0.74 16.56 -0.45
CA VAL A 170 1.41 15.25 -0.55
C VAL A 170 0.37 14.14 -0.57
N LEU A 171 0.56 13.15 -1.44
CA LEU A 171 -0.25 11.93 -1.44
C LEU A 171 0.26 10.94 -0.39
N LEU A 172 -0.67 10.25 0.25
CA LEU A 172 -0.43 9.19 1.21
C LEU A 172 -0.79 7.84 0.61
N GLY A 173 0.16 6.91 0.61
CA GLY A 173 -0.06 5.51 0.23
C GLY A 173 -0.17 4.65 1.47
N PHE A 174 -1.39 4.33 1.90
CA PHE A 174 -1.56 3.40 3.00
C PHE A 174 -1.37 1.97 2.50
N GLU A 175 -0.48 1.22 3.14
CA GLU A 175 -0.13 -0.14 2.77
C GLU A 175 -0.88 -1.14 3.67
N PRO A 176 -1.75 -2.00 3.11
CA PRO A 176 -2.20 -3.20 3.80
C PRO A 176 -1.05 -4.21 3.90
N GLU A 177 -0.75 -4.66 5.12
CA GLU A 177 0.41 -5.53 5.38
C GLU A 177 0.00 -6.81 6.11
N PRO A 178 0.41 -8.01 5.66
CA PRO A 178 0.03 -9.27 6.28
C PRO A 178 0.41 -9.37 7.76
N GLY A 179 -0.59 -9.66 8.61
CA GLY A 179 -0.44 -9.74 10.06
C GLY A 179 -0.59 -8.42 10.80
N MET A 180 -0.88 -7.31 10.11
CA MET A 180 -1.21 -6.02 10.71
C MET A 180 -2.73 -5.83 10.89
N LEU A 181 -3.13 -4.76 11.59
CA LEU A 181 -4.56 -4.48 11.83
C LEU A 181 -5.36 -4.24 10.54
N VAL A 182 -4.69 -3.73 9.51
CA VAL A 182 -5.20 -3.63 8.13
C VAL A 182 -4.26 -4.45 7.27
N GLU A 183 -4.72 -5.61 6.83
CA GLU A 183 -3.91 -6.60 6.14
C GLU A 183 -4.30 -6.78 4.65
N ASP A 184 -5.48 -6.28 4.26
CA ASP A 184 -6.06 -6.46 2.93
C ASP A 184 -6.71 -5.16 2.40
N ILE A 185 -7.04 -5.17 1.11
CA ILE A 185 -7.70 -4.10 0.37
C ILE A 185 -9.05 -3.76 1.00
N ALA A 186 -9.80 -4.75 1.50
CA ALA A 186 -11.08 -4.55 2.16
C ALA A 186 -10.92 -3.71 3.45
N GLY A 187 -9.91 -4.02 4.27
CA GLY A 187 -9.54 -3.27 5.46
C GLY A 187 -9.10 -1.84 5.13
N TRP A 188 -8.34 -1.66 4.05
CA TRP A 188 -7.98 -0.33 3.55
C TRP A 188 -9.20 0.47 3.12
N ARG A 189 -10.15 -0.12 2.38
CA ARG A 189 -11.41 0.57 2.00
C ARG A 189 -12.20 1.01 3.22
N ARG A 190 -12.27 0.16 4.26
CA ARG A 190 -12.92 0.51 5.53
C ARG A 190 -12.23 1.69 6.21
N LEU A 191 -10.90 1.70 6.23
CA LEU A 191 -10.12 2.82 6.79
C LEU A 191 -10.33 4.10 5.99
N ARG A 192 -10.26 4.04 4.65
CA ARG A 192 -10.51 5.18 3.77
C ARG A 192 -11.90 5.77 3.97
N ALA A 193 -12.93 4.94 4.12
CA ALA A 193 -14.29 5.39 4.42
C ALA A 193 -14.40 6.07 5.81
N ALA A 194 -13.67 5.56 6.82
CA ALA A 194 -13.61 6.17 8.15
C ALA A 194 -12.82 7.50 8.17
N LEU A 195 -12.07 7.80 7.11
CA LEU A 195 -11.34 9.06 6.89
C LEU A 195 -12.07 9.95 5.86
N ASP A 196 -13.39 9.82 5.76
CA ASP A 196 -14.25 10.59 4.87
C ASP A 196 -13.80 10.61 3.40
N ALA A 197 -13.19 9.50 2.95
CA ALA A 197 -12.71 9.34 1.58
C ALA A 197 -11.73 10.44 1.14
N ALA A 198 -10.89 10.94 2.07
CA ALA A 198 -9.92 12.01 1.85
C ALA A 198 -9.14 11.83 0.51
N PRO A 199 -9.13 12.84 -0.39
CA PRO A 199 -8.52 12.71 -1.72
C PRO A 199 -7.02 12.40 -1.71
N CYS A 200 -6.29 12.90 -0.71
CA CYS A 200 -4.85 12.63 -0.57
C CYS A 200 -4.55 11.24 0.00
N PHE A 201 -5.56 10.47 0.43
CA PHE A 201 -5.40 9.14 1.03
C PHE A 201 -5.67 8.03 0.00
N GLY A 202 -4.61 7.57 -0.63
CA GLY A 202 -4.59 6.46 -1.57
C GLY A 202 -4.09 5.15 -0.94
N ILE A 203 -3.75 4.20 -1.82
CA ILE A 203 -3.16 2.90 -1.46
C ILE A 203 -1.74 2.79 -1.98
N THR A 204 -0.85 2.28 -1.13
CA THR A 204 0.37 1.60 -1.59
C THR A 204 0.00 0.13 -1.78
N LEU A 205 0.09 -0.35 -3.01
CA LEU A 205 -0.18 -1.75 -3.31
C LEU A 205 1.13 -2.52 -3.38
N ASP A 206 1.40 -3.30 -2.35
CA ASP A 206 2.38 -4.38 -2.44
C ASP A 206 1.73 -5.58 -3.13
N ILE A 207 2.27 -5.98 -4.28
CA ILE A 207 1.69 -7.07 -5.07
C ILE A 207 1.99 -8.46 -4.47
N GLY A 208 3.08 -8.57 -3.70
CA GLY A 208 3.43 -9.74 -2.89
C GLY A 208 2.42 -9.96 -1.80
N HIS A 209 2.02 -8.90 -1.09
CA HIS A 209 0.97 -8.95 -0.07
C HIS A 209 -0.38 -9.36 -0.67
N CYS A 210 -0.70 -8.90 -1.89
CA CYS A 210 -1.87 -9.39 -2.63
C CYS A 210 -1.76 -10.91 -2.86
N ARG A 211 -0.60 -11.40 -3.34
CA ARG A 211 -0.39 -12.83 -3.52
C ARG A 211 -0.41 -13.61 -2.22
N CYS A 212 -0.03 -13.01 -1.09
CA CYS A 212 -0.02 -13.64 0.23
C CYS A 212 -1.41 -13.74 0.87
N LEU A 213 -2.24 -12.68 0.80
CA LEU A 213 -3.54 -12.61 1.49
C LEU A 213 -4.77 -12.48 0.61
N GLU A 214 -4.76 -11.69 -0.46
CA GLU A 214 -5.96 -11.44 -1.26
C GLU A 214 -6.49 -12.71 -1.93
N PRO A 215 -7.82 -12.93 -1.98
CA PRO A 215 -8.40 -14.09 -2.65
C PRO A 215 -8.34 -13.95 -4.18
N GLN A 216 -8.23 -12.73 -4.69
CA GLN A 216 -8.21 -12.44 -6.12
C GLN A 216 -6.80 -12.61 -6.71
N PRO A 217 -6.69 -12.90 -8.02
CA PRO A 217 -5.44 -12.75 -8.75
C PRO A 217 -4.84 -11.35 -8.59
N VAL A 218 -3.51 -11.26 -8.59
CA VAL A 218 -2.77 -10.01 -8.32
C VAL A 218 -3.12 -8.90 -9.33
N ASP A 219 -3.26 -9.24 -10.61
CA ASP A 219 -3.66 -8.32 -11.67
C ASP A 219 -5.10 -7.81 -11.50
N ARG A 220 -5.99 -8.59 -10.86
CA ARG A 220 -7.34 -8.13 -10.49
C ARG A 220 -7.29 -7.18 -9.30
N CYS A 221 -6.45 -7.48 -8.30
CA CYS A 221 -6.20 -6.58 -7.16
C CYS A 221 -5.74 -5.19 -7.65
N VAL A 222 -4.82 -5.14 -8.63
CA VAL A 222 -4.38 -3.88 -9.27
C VAL A 222 -5.57 -3.10 -9.86
N ARG A 223 -6.41 -3.76 -10.65
CA ARG A 223 -7.56 -3.12 -11.29
C ARG A 223 -8.59 -2.61 -10.28
N ASP A 224 -8.82 -3.37 -9.21
CA ASP A 224 -9.80 -3.04 -8.18
C ASP A 224 -9.46 -1.72 -7.46
N VAL A 225 -8.17 -1.39 -7.32
CA VAL A 225 -7.72 -0.17 -6.61
C VAL A 225 -7.08 0.88 -7.53
N ALA A 226 -7.17 0.68 -8.85
CA ALA A 226 -6.47 1.50 -9.85
C ALA A 226 -6.66 3.02 -9.66
N GLU A 227 -7.89 3.47 -9.38
CA GLU A 227 -8.22 4.89 -9.17
C GLU A 227 -7.62 5.50 -7.90
N HIS A 228 -7.13 4.67 -6.98
CA HIS A 228 -6.59 5.08 -5.69
C HIS A 228 -5.10 4.76 -5.54
N LEU A 229 -4.48 4.18 -6.55
CA LEU A 229 -3.12 3.69 -6.52
C LEU A 229 -2.13 4.86 -6.58
N VAL A 230 -1.33 5.04 -5.54
CA VAL A 230 -0.32 6.12 -5.45
C VAL A 230 1.11 5.60 -5.36
N ASN A 231 1.28 4.32 -4.99
CA ASN A 231 2.58 3.64 -4.97
C ASN A 231 2.39 2.14 -5.22
N VAL A 232 3.40 1.49 -5.80
CA VAL A 232 3.44 0.04 -5.98
C VAL A 232 4.77 -0.50 -5.48
N GLN A 233 4.71 -1.48 -4.59
CA GLN A 233 5.84 -2.31 -4.21
C GLN A 233 5.76 -3.65 -4.95
N ILE A 234 6.92 -4.14 -5.40
CA ILE A 234 7.02 -5.35 -6.22
C ILE A 234 8.10 -6.31 -5.71
N ASP A 235 7.68 -7.51 -5.37
CA ASP A 235 8.52 -8.67 -5.07
C ASP A 235 7.80 -9.93 -5.54
N ASP A 236 8.38 -11.10 -5.27
CA ASP A 236 7.68 -12.36 -5.40
C ASP A 236 7.30 -12.90 -4.02
N MET A 237 6.17 -13.61 -3.95
CA MET A 237 5.65 -14.12 -2.69
C MET A 237 4.80 -15.37 -2.92
N ARG A 238 4.60 -16.16 -1.86
CA ARG A 238 3.75 -17.37 -1.87
C ARG A 238 2.47 -17.16 -1.08
N ARG A 239 1.42 -17.89 -1.44
CA ARG A 239 0.15 -17.85 -0.71
C ARG A 239 0.36 -18.17 0.78
N GLY A 240 -0.16 -17.32 1.66
CA GLY A 240 -0.16 -17.56 3.10
C GLY A 240 1.20 -17.47 3.80
N VAL A 241 2.27 -17.07 3.10
CA VAL A 241 3.61 -16.89 3.66
C VAL A 241 4.08 -15.47 3.36
N HIS A 242 4.14 -14.63 4.40
CA HIS A 242 4.65 -13.27 4.31
C HIS A 242 6.19 -13.30 4.29
N GLU A 243 6.75 -13.51 3.09
CA GLU A 243 8.18 -13.53 2.81
C GLU A 243 8.44 -12.90 1.44
N HIS A 244 9.17 -11.78 1.41
CA HIS A 244 9.59 -11.12 0.17
C HIS A 244 10.73 -11.93 -0.47
N LEU A 245 10.46 -12.51 -1.64
CA LEU A 245 11.38 -13.36 -2.40
C LEU A 245 11.90 -12.65 -3.66
N GLU A 246 13.08 -13.06 -4.13
CA GLU A 246 13.54 -12.65 -5.46
C GLU A 246 12.59 -13.16 -6.56
N PHE A 247 12.52 -12.45 -7.68
CA PHE A 247 11.62 -12.79 -8.77
C PHE A 247 11.87 -14.18 -9.36
N GLY A 248 10.81 -14.99 -9.42
CA GLY A 248 10.86 -16.37 -9.91
C GLY A 248 10.97 -17.42 -8.81
N GLU A 249 11.06 -17.02 -7.54
CA GLU A 249 11.11 -17.93 -6.40
C GLU A 249 9.74 -18.11 -5.69
N GLY A 250 8.77 -17.26 -6.02
CA GLY A 250 7.41 -17.29 -5.51
C GLY A 250 6.39 -17.80 -6.53
N GLU A 251 5.18 -17.25 -6.48
CA GLU A 251 4.01 -17.71 -7.23
C GLU A 251 3.42 -16.66 -8.18
N ILE A 252 4.00 -15.47 -8.26
CA ILE A 252 3.39 -14.35 -8.99
C ILE A 252 3.62 -14.48 -10.50
N ASP A 253 2.53 -14.37 -11.27
CA ASP A 253 2.61 -14.16 -12.72
C ASP A 253 2.70 -12.66 -13.04
N PHE A 254 3.92 -12.17 -13.28
CA PHE A 254 4.21 -10.73 -13.38
C PHE A 254 3.70 -10.03 -14.66
N PRO A 255 3.78 -10.61 -15.87
CA PRO A 255 3.34 -9.91 -17.08
C PRO A 255 1.88 -9.41 -17.04
N PRO A 256 0.88 -10.19 -16.58
CA PRO A 256 -0.49 -9.68 -16.40
C PRO A 256 -0.59 -8.53 -15.38
N VAL A 257 0.19 -8.57 -14.31
CA VAL A 257 0.21 -7.51 -13.29
C VAL A 257 0.75 -6.19 -13.87
N LEU A 258 1.88 -6.25 -14.58
CA LEU A 258 2.48 -5.09 -15.25
C LEU A 258 1.58 -4.54 -16.36
N ARG A 259 0.85 -5.43 -17.05
CA ARG A 259 -0.18 -5.04 -18.02
C ARG A 259 -1.33 -4.31 -17.33
N ALA A 260 -1.86 -4.84 -16.24
CA ALA A 260 -2.94 -4.21 -15.47
C ALA A 260 -2.55 -2.81 -14.97
N LEU A 261 -1.31 -2.61 -14.50
CA LEU A 261 -0.80 -1.28 -14.12
C LEU A 261 -0.77 -0.32 -15.31
N THR A 262 -0.34 -0.80 -16.49
CA THR A 262 -0.28 -0.01 -17.71
C THR A 262 -1.68 0.37 -18.21
N ASP A 263 -2.60 -0.60 -18.25
CA ASP A 263 -3.99 -0.42 -18.68
C ASP A 263 -4.77 0.50 -17.72
N ALA A 264 -4.44 0.45 -16.41
CA ALA A 264 -4.94 1.37 -15.40
C ALA A 264 -4.38 2.80 -15.55
N GLY A 265 -3.39 3.01 -16.42
CA GLY A 265 -2.73 4.30 -16.63
C GLY A 265 -1.81 4.71 -15.49
N TYR A 266 -1.37 3.78 -14.63
CA TYR A 266 -0.45 4.08 -13.52
C TYR A 266 0.91 4.55 -14.06
N ARG A 267 1.35 5.75 -13.65
CA ARG A 267 2.61 6.38 -14.10
C ARG A 267 3.67 6.54 -13.01
N GLY A 268 3.32 6.16 -11.78
CA GLY A 268 4.22 6.23 -10.63
C GLY A 268 5.32 5.16 -10.66
N LEU A 269 6.15 5.15 -9.64
CA LEU A 269 7.16 4.11 -9.43
C LEU A 269 6.53 2.76 -9.11
N VAL A 270 7.14 1.70 -9.65
CA VAL A 270 6.95 0.30 -9.28
C VAL A 270 8.27 -0.14 -8.66
N ALA A 271 8.35 -0.10 -7.34
CA ALA A 271 9.59 -0.19 -6.59
C ALA A 271 9.82 -1.60 -6.05
N VAL A 272 10.99 -2.18 -6.33
CA VAL A 272 11.35 -3.51 -5.82
C VAL A 272 11.52 -3.48 -4.31
N GLU A 273 10.86 -4.38 -3.57
CA GLU A 273 10.96 -4.45 -2.11
C GLU A 273 11.61 -5.76 -1.64
N LEU A 274 12.88 -5.68 -1.22
CA LEU A 274 13.66 -6.85 -0.80
C LEU A 274 14.49 -6.56 0.46
N PRO A 275 13.87 -6.24 1.60
CA PRO A 275 14.56 -5.74 2.79
C PRO A 275 15.53 -6.75 3.44
N ARG A 276 15.46 -8.03 3.06
CA ARG A 276 16.35 -9.11 3.57
C ARG A 276 17.53 -9.43 2.65
N HIS A 277 17.63 -8.75 1.50
CA HIS A 277 18.62 -9.04 0.46
C HIS A 277 19.78 -8.03 0.41
N SER A 278 19.87 -7.14 1.42
CA SER A 278 20.93 -6.12 1.54
C SER A 278 22.37 -6.67 1.53
N HIS A 279 22.57 -7.95 1.82
CA HIS A 279 23.88 -8.60 1.77
C HIS A 279 24.44 -8.78 0.35
N ALA A 280 23.58 -8.74 -0.68
CA ALA A 280 23.94 -8.90 -2.09
C ALA A 280 23.33 -7.81 -2.99
N ALA A 281 23.04 -6.63 -2.42
CA ALA A 281 22.16 -5.61 -2.98
C ALA A 281 22.41 -5.24 -4.47
N PRO A 282 23.65 -4.93 -4.93
CA PRO A 282 23.87 -4.56 -6.33
C PRO A 282 23.55 -5.70 -7.31
N ALA A 283 23.88 -6.95 -6.95
CA ALA A 283 23.65 -8.11 -7.81
C ALA A 283 22.16 -8.47 -7.87
N VAL A 284 21.46 -8.38 -6.73
CA VAL A 284 20.01 -8.60 -6.65
C VAL A 284 19.29 -7.52 -7.47
N ALA A 285 19.61 -6.24 -7.27
CA ALA A 285 19.02 -5.14 -8.03
C ALA A 285 19.23 -5.30 -9.56
N ALA A 286 20.43 -5.70 -10.00
CA ALA A 286 20.68 -5.95 -11.42
C ALA A 286 19.76 -7.04 -12.00
N ARG A 287 19.66 -8.19 -11.32
CA ARG A 287 18.77 -9.29 -11.74
C ARG A 287 17.30 -8.90 -11.70
N SER A 288 16.88 -8.18 -10.65
CA SER A 288 15.52 -7.69 -10.50
C SER A 288 15.10 -6.81 -11.67
N LEU A 289 15.94 -5.86 -12.08
CA LEU A 289 15.64 -4.97 -13.20
C LEU A 289 15.60 -5.72 -14.55
N GLU A 290 16.52 -6.66 -14.77
CA GLU A 290 16.51 -7.52 -15.96
C GLU A 290 15.21 -8.31 -16.07
N PHE A 291 14.80 -8.96 -14.97
CA PHE A 291 13.54 -9.69 -14.89
C PHE A 291 12.34 -8.80 -15.22
N LEU A 292 12.23 -7.63 -14.56
CA LEU A 292 11.11 -6.71 -14.75
C LEU A 292 11.02 -6.17 -16.17
N ARG A 293 12.16 -5.89 -16.82
CA ARG A 293 12.19 -5.47 -18.23
C ARG A 293 11.70 -6.60 -19.15
N ALA A 294 12.10 -7.84 -18.90
CA ALA A 294 11.64 -9.00 -19.66
C ALA A 294 10.13 -9.25 -19.44
N ALA A 295 9.65 -9.16 -18.20
CA ALA A 295 8.23 -9.29 -17.87
C ALA A 295 7.38 -8.19 -18.52
N ALA A 296 7.83 -6.93 -18.49
CA ALA A 296 7.17 -5.81 -19.16
C ALA A 296 7.14 -5.97 -20.69
N ALA A 297 8.19 -6.52 -21.28
CA ALA A 297 8.19 -6.84 -22.71
C ALA A 297 7.14 -7.89 -23.07
N ARG A 298 7.00 -8.95 -22.25
CA ARG A 298 5.95 -9.97 -22.41
C ARG A 298 4.55 -9.39 -22.21
N ALA A 299 4.37 -8.50 -21.22
CA ALA A 299 3.09 -7.84 -20.92
C ALA A 299 2.49 -7.11 -22.13
N ARG A 300 3.33 -6.47 -22.95
CA ARG A 300 2.92 -5.78 -24.19
C ARG A 300 2.44 -6.73 -25.29
N THR A 301 2.85 -7.99 -25.25
CA THR A 301 2.47 -9.01 -26.23
C THR A 301 1.26 -9.85 -25.79
N LEU A 302 0.80 -9.68 -24.54
CA LEU A 302 -0.39 -10.37 -24.07
C LEU A 302 -1.61 -9.97 -24.92
N PRO A 303 -2.47 -10.92 -25.28
CA PRO A 303 -3.75 -10.61 -25.91
C PRO A 303 -4.51 -9.58 -25.09
N ALA A 304 -5.25 -8.68 -25.73
CA ALA A 304 -6.22 -7.88 -25.01
C ALA A 304 -7.18 -8.84 -24.29
N GLU A 305 -7.39 -8.64 -22.99
CA GLU A 305 -8.41 -9.41 -22.28
C GLU A 305 -9.76 -9.16 -22.95
N ALA A 306 -10.51 -10.22 -23.22
CA ALA A 306 -11.93 -10.07 -23.49
C ALA A 306 -12.56 -9.49 -22.22
N ASP A 307 -13.48 -8.53 -22.37
CA ASP A 307 -14.27 -8.05 -21.23
C ASP A 307 -14.79 -9.26 -20.43
N PRO A 308 -14.70 -9.23 -19.08
CA PRO A 308 -15.32 -10.27 -18.30
C PRO A 308 -16.79 -10.37 -18.72
N PRO A 309 -17.35 -11.59 -18.86
CA PRO A 309 -18.76 -11.72 -19.16
C PRO A 309 -19.52 -10.91 -18.11
N GLY A 310 -20.38 -9.99 -18.57
CA GLY A 310 -21.22 -9.18 -17.69
C GLY A 310 -21.96 -10.06 -16.69
N PRO A 311 -22.47 -9.49 -15.58
CA PRO A 311 -23.06 -10.26 -14.49
C PRO A 311 -24.03 -11.30 -15.05
N SER A 312 -23.70 -12.58 -14.82
CA SER A 312 -24.52 -13.71 -15.26
C SER A 312 -25.95 -13.48 -14.73
N PRO A 313 -27.00 -13.60 -15.56
CA PRO A 313 -28.36 -13.35 -15.11
C PRO A 313 -28.62 -14.24 -13.90
N ALA A 314 -29.12 -13.62 -12.82
CA ALA A 314 -29.39 -14.30 -11.56
C ALA A 314 -30.17 -15.60 -11.84
N VAL A 315 -29.61 -16.72 -11.39
CA VAL A 315 -30.31 -18.01 -11.40
C VAL A 315 -31.61 -17.79 -10.62
N PRO A 316 -32.79 -18.01 -11.21
CA PRO A 316 -34.03 -17.84 -10.49
C PRO A 316 -34.06 -18.83 -9.32
N THR A 317 -34.13 -18.30 -8.11
CA THR A 317 -34.35 -19.06 -6.88
C THR A 317 -35.57 -19.97 -7.07
N PRO A 318 -35.49 -21.28 -6.76
CA PRO A 318 -36.66 -22.14 -6.84
C PRO A 318 -37.71 -21.63 -5.84
N ALA A 319 -38.95 -21.50 -6.33
CA ALA A 319 -40.08 -21.11 -5.51
C ALA A 319 -40.18 -22.04 -4.28
N GLY A 320 -40.29 -21.43 -3.09
CA GLY A 320 -40.50 -22.14 -1.84
C GLY A 320 -41.76 -23.02 -1.88
N PRO A 321 -41.88 -24.00 -0.96
CA PRO A 321 -42.94 -24.99 -1.01
C PRO A 321 -44.32 -24.32 -0.91
N VAL A 322 -45.20 -24.75 -1.81
CA VAL A 322 -46.60 -24.33 -1.93
C VAL A 322 -47.33 -24.68 -0.63
N ALA A 323 -48.01 -23.70 -0.05
CA ALA A 323 -48.86 -23.87 1.11
C ALA A 323 -49.97 -24.91 0.82
N ALA A 324 -50.08 -25.91 1.69
CA ALA A 324 -51.14 -26.91 1.64
C ALA A 324 -52.50 -26.26 1.94
N VAL A 325 -53.45 -26.47 1.03
CA VAL A 325 -54.86 -26.11 1.16
C VAL A 325 -55.54 -27.10 2.13
N PRO A 326 -56.40 -26.64 3.06
CA PRO A 326 -57.10 -27.55 3.97
C PRO A 326 -58.26 -28.25 3.25
N SER A 327 -58.29 -29.58 3.32
CA SER A 327 -59.44 -30.40 2.91
C SER A 327 -60.35 -30.65 4.10
N SER A 328 -61.60 -30.26 3.97
CA SER A 328 -62.71 -30.45 4.91
C SER A 328 -63.41 -31.81 4.73
N ALA A 329 -63.68 -32.51 5.85
CA ALA A 329 -64.87 -33.32 6.21
C ALA A 329 -64.50 -34.47 7.20
N PRO A 330 -65.47 -35.13 7.88
CA PRO A 330 -66.45 -34.59 8.82
C PRO A 330 -66.47 -35.32 10.20
N THR A 331 -67.19 -34.71 11.16
CA THR A 331 -67.84 -35.22 12.39
C THR A 331 -67.58 -36.66 12.88
N ASP A 332 -67.18 -36.82 14.17
CA ASP A 332 -68.02 -37.54 15.16
C ASP A 332 -67.66 -37.28 16.64
N VAL A 333 -68.71 -36.90 17.38
CA VAL A 333 -69.16 -37.16 18.76
C VAL A 333 -68.21 -37.67 19.88
N SER A 334 -68.18 -36.87 20.96
CA SER A 334 -68.20 -37.16 22.41
C SER A 334 -67.29 -38.24 23.04
N SER A 335 -66.55 -37.86 24.09
CA SER A 335 -67.02 -37.95 25.49
C SER A 335 -65.90 -37.65 26.52
N THR A 336 -66.31 -36.96 27.59
CA THR A 336 -65.89 -37.03 29.01
C THR A 336 -64.59 -37.79 29.38
N GLY A 337 -63.73 -37.34 30.28
CA GLY A 337 -63.91 -36.42 31.38
C GLY A 337 -62.68 -36.40 32.30
N THR A 338 -62.53 -35.27 32.96
CA THR A 338 -61.89 -34.94 34.25
C THR A 338 -61.07 -36.01 34.99
N ALA A 339 -59.82 -35.68 35.32
CA ALA A 339 -59.23 -35.94 36.64
C ALA A 339 -58.09 -34.93 36.96
N PRO A 340 -57.84 -34.60 38.24
CA PRO A 340 -57.22 -33.34 38.63
C PRO A 340 -55.78 -33.42 39.16
N VAL A 341 -55.12 -32.26 39.12
CA VAL A 341 -54.11 -31.67 40.03
C VAL A 341 -53.67 -32.52 41.24
N ARG A 342 -52.34 -32.63 41.45
CA ARG A 342 -51.69 -32.30 42.74
C ARG A 342 -50.15 -32.21 42.67
N MET A 343 -49.66 -31.14 43.29
CA MET A 343 -48.31 -30.83 43.83
C MET A 343 -47.11 -30.91 42.89
#